data_AF-A0A840PTJ2-F1
#
_entry.id   AF-A0A840PTJ2-F1
#
_cell.length_a   1.000
_cell.length_b   1.000
_cell.length_c   1.000
_cell.angle_alpha   90.00
_cell.angle_beta   90.00
_cell.angle_gamma   90.00
#
_symmetry.space_group_name_H-M   'P 1'
#
loop_
_entity.id
_entity.type
_entity.pdbx_description
1 polymer ?
#
loop_
_entity_poly.entity_id
_entity_poly.type
_entity_poly.pdbx_seq_one_letter_code
_entity_poly.pdbx_strand_id
1 'polypeptide(L)'
;MQENHQVELLQSSLNFSTFIYSFAQFLINYFERRNQTQELSEEELLQSETQVIQSLVLIEKLHMLLFLHFYIYRTYFSYEVITPSFTDSNRELFEKMQMLLQQYPFLLEEHQMISEKTIAQILNYYYIRIHEETYEESNDDESNLVTIILSPLPPPWLANNMQIPRKKEV
;
A
#
# COMPACT_ATOMS: atom_id res chain seq x y z
N MET A 1 -4.32 4.12 32.26
CA MET A 1 -4.99 4.50 30.99
C MET A 1 -3.98 4.58 29.84
N GLN A 2 -2.79 5.19 30.03
CA GLN A 2 -1.69 5.19 29.05
C GLN A 2 -1.12 3.79 28.72
N GLU A 3 -0.95 2.90 29.71
CA GLU A 3 -0.43 1.52 29.46
C GLU A 3 -1.32 0.71 28.51
N ASN A 4 -2.65 0.74 28.67
CA ASN A 4 -3.56 0.02 27.77
C ASN A 4 -3.46 0.51 26.32
N HIS A 5 -3.28 1.81 26.13
CA HIS A 5 -3.18 2.40 24.79
C HIS A 5 -1.87 2.01 24.08
N GLN A 6 -0.77 1.91 24.82
CA GLN A 6 0.50 1.42 24.29
C GLN A 6 0.43 -0.06 23.89
N VAL A 7 -0.26 -0.90 24.69
CA VAL A 7 -0.48 -2.32 24.37
C VAL A 7 -1.36 -2.48 23.12
N GLU A 8 -2.44 -1.71 23.00
CA GLU A 8 -3.31 -1.70 21.81
C GLU A 8 -2.55 -1.29 20.55
N LEU A 9 -1.71 -0.26 20.65
CA LEU A 9 -0.88 0.21 19.53
C LEU A 9 0.13 -0.85 19.09
N LEU A 10 0.80 -1.50 20.05
CA LEU A 10 1.75 -2.57 19.77
C LEU A 10 1.06 -3.77 19.08
N GLN A 11 -0.12 -4.16 19.56
CA GLN A 11 -0.89 -5.24 18.95
C GLN A 11 -1.35 -4.88 17.53
N SER A 12 -1.78 -3.63 17.31
CA SER A 12 -2.16 -3.14 15.99
C SER A 12 -0.97 -3.18 15.02
N SER A 13 0.20 -2.74 15.47
CA SER A 13 1.46 -2.83 14.72
C SER A 13 1.81 -4.26 14.35
N LEU A 14 1.67 -5.20 15.30
CA LEU A 14 1.93 -6.63 15.06
C LEU A 14 0.95 -7.20 14.02
N ASN A 15 -0.34 -6.88 14.15
CA ASN A 15 -1.38 -7.33 13.23
C ASN A 15 -1.11 -6.82 11.81
N PHE A 16 -0.70 -5.56 11.69
CA PHE A 16 -0.35 -4.94 10.41
C PHE A 16 0.86 -5.60 9.76
N SER A 17 1.96 -5.79 10.49
CA SER A 17 3.13 -6.51 9.98
C SER A 17 2.76 -7.95 9.57
N THR A 18 1.97 -8.65 10.39
CA THR A 18 1.48 -10.00 10.09
C THR A 18 0.68 -10.04 8.80
N PHE A 19 -0.16 -9.04 8.55
CA PHE A 19 -0.91 -8.90 7.31
C PHE A 19 -0.01 -8.67 6.08
N ILE A 20 1.02 -7.83 6.20
CA ILE A 20 1.98 -7.63 5.10
C ILE A 20 2.74 -8.92 4.81
N TYR A 21 3.20 -9.64 5.84
CA TYR A 21 3.88 -10.92 5.68
C TYR A 21 2.98 -11.98 5.03
N SER A 22 1.71 -12.10 5.45
CA SER A 22 0.78 -13.04 4.84
C SER A 22 0.50 -12.69 3.37
N PHE A 23 0.41 -11.40 3.05
CA PHE A 23 0.30 -10.94 1.67
C PHE A 23 1.55 -11.26 0.83
N ALA A 24 2.75 -11.12 1.40
CA ALA A 24 3.99 -11.51 0.73
C ALA A 24 4.00 -13.00 0.37
N GLN A 25 3.58 -13.84 1.32
CA GLN A 25 3.44 -15.28 1.09
C GLN A 25 2.38 -15.59 0.02
N PHE A 26 1.27 -14.85 0.01
CA PHE A 26 0.28 -14.97 -1.05
C PHE A 26 0.86 -14.63 -2.43
N LEU A 27 1.64 -13.55 -2.57
CA LEU A 27 2.29 -13.19 -3.83
C LEU A 27 3.28 -14.27 -4.30
N ILE A 28 4.11 -14.78 -3.40
CA ILE A 28 5.05 -15.87 -3.72
C ILE A 28 4.27 -17.08 -4.25
N ASN A 29 3.24 -17.52 -3.52
CA ASN A 29 2.40 -18.65 -3.93
C ASN A 29 1.67 -18.41 -5.27
N TYR A 30 1.18 -17.19 -5.52
CA TYR A 30 0.54 -16.82 -6.78
C TYR A 30 1.50 -16.97 -7.95
N PHE A 31 2.70 -16.42 -7.84
CA PHE A 31 3.70 -16.48 -8.91
C PHE A 31 4.33 -17.87 -9.06
N GLU A 32 4.55 -18.61 -7.98
CA GLU A 32 5.00 -20.00 -8.04
C GLU A 32 3.99 -20.90 -8.75
N ARG A 33 2.69 -20.75 -8.45
CA ARG A 33 1.62 -21.50 -9.14
C ARG A 33 1.54 -21.15 -10.61
N ARG A 34 1.70 -19.86 -10.97
CA ARG A 34 1.74 -19.39 -12.35
C ARG A 34 2.92 -19.99 -13.13
N ASN A 35 4.08 -20.15 -12.48
CA ASN A 35 5.28 -20.74 -13.08
C ASN A 35 5.23 -22.27 -13.21
N GLN A 36 4.51 -22.96 -12.33
CA GLN A 36 4.54 -24.43 -12.23
C GLN A 36 3.70 -25.16 -13.30
N THR A 37 3.27 -24.51 -14.39
CA THR A 37 2.59 -25.17 -15.52
C THR A 37 1.29 -25.88 -15.16
N GLN A 38 0.65 -25.51 -14.04
CA GLN A 38 -0.70 -25.94 -13.76
C GLN A 38 -1.63 -24.98 -14.50
N GLU A 39 -2.39 -25.48 -15.48
CA GLU A 39 -3.36 -24.72 -16.28
C GLU A 39 -4.45 -24.15 -15.37
N LEU A 40 -4.14 -23.06 -14.66
CA LEU A 40 -5.14 -22.21 -14.03
C LEU A 40 -6.00 -21.64 -15.15
N SER A 41 -7.30 -21.68 -14.96
CA SER A 41 -8.20 -21.01 -15.89
C SER A 41 -7.92 -19.50 -15.89
N GLU A 42 -8.16 -18.84 -17.03
CA GLU A 42 -8.04 -17.37 -17.12
C GLU A 42 -8.89 -16.67 -16.07
N GLU A 43 -10.04 -17.24 -15.70
CA GLU A 43 -10.93 -16.72 -14.66
C GLU A 43 -10.28 -16.76 -13.27
N GLU A 44 -9.62 -17.87 -12.89
CA GLU A 44 -8.90 -17.99 -11.62
C GLU A 44 -7.68 -17.05 -11.56
N LEU A 45 -6.98 -16.87 -12.68
CA LEU A 45 -5.88 -15.92 -12.78
C LEU A 45 -6.39 -14.49 -12.59
N LEU A 46 -7.48 -14.12 -13.26
CA LEU A 46 -8.06 -12.78 -13.17
C LEU A 46 -8.58 -12.48 -11.76
N GLN A 47 -9.22 -13.45 -11.10
CA GLN A 47 -9.63 -13.34 -9.70
C GLN A 47 -8.44 -13.12 -8.77
N SER A 48 -7.35 -13.87 -8.99
CA SER A 48 -6.12 -13.74 -8.21
C SER A 48 -5.47 -12.37 -8.41
N GLU A 49 -5.41 -11.87 -9.65
CA GLU A 49 -4.88 -10.52 -9.93
C GLU A 49 -5.73 -9.42 -9.29
N THR A 50 -7.05 -9.58 -9.34
CA THR A 50 -7.98 -8.67 -8.66
C THR A 50 -7.72 -8.66 -7.15
N GLN A 51 -7.48 -9.84 -6.55
CA GLN A 51 -7.15 -9.97 -5.13
C GLN A 51 -5.79 -9.33 -4.81
N VAL A 52 -4.78 -9.47 -5.67
CA VAL A 52 -3.49 -8.77 -5.54
C VAL A 52 -3.69 -7.26 -5.48
N ILE A 53 -4.42 -6.71 -6.44
CA ILE A 53 -4.70 -5.26 -6.52
C ILE A 53 -5.43 -4.78 -5.27
N GLN A 54 -6.52 -5.44 -4.90
CA GLN A 54 -7.33 -5.05 -3.74
C GLN A 54 -6.52 -5.08 -2.46
N SER A 55 -5.67 -6.09 -2.30
CA SER A 55 -4.78 -6.23 -1.14
C SER A 55 -3.73 -5.11 -1.13
N LEU A 56 -3.08 -4.83 -2.26
CA LEU A 56 -2.12 -3.73 -2.38
C LEU A 56 -2.75 -2.37 -2.06
N VAL A 57 -3.94 -2.09 -2.60
CA VAL A 57 -4.66 -0.84 -2.33
C VAL A 57 -5.02 -0.73 -0.85
N LEU A 58 -5.49 -1.81 -0.22
CA LEU A 58 -5.77 -1.81 1.21
C LEU A 58 -4.50 -1.54 2.04
N ILE A 59 -3.40 -2.22 1.71
CA ILE A 59 -2.10 -2.00 2.35
C ILE A 59 -1.67 -0.55 2.22
N GLU A 60 -1.77 0.03 1.02
CA GLU A 60 -1.43 1.43 0.76
C GLU A 60 -2.26 2.39 1.60
N LYS A 61 -3.59 2.18 1.69
CA LYS A 61 -4.46 3.02 2.51
C LYS A 61 -4.16 2.92 4.00
N LEU A 62 -3.80 1.74 4.48
CA LEU A 62 -3.34 1.55 5.86
C LEU A 62 -2.00 2.26 6.10
N HIS A 63 -1.04 2.17 5.17
CA HIS A 63 0.22 2.92 5.24
C HIS A 63 -0.06 4.44 5.27
N MET A 64 -0.89 4.95 4.38
CA MET A 64 -1.27 6.36 4.33
C MET A 64 -1.90 6.84 5.65
N LEU A 65 -2.83 6.06 6.22
CA LEU A 65 -3.48 6.39 7.48
C LEU A 65 -2.48 6.44 8.64
N LEU A 66 -1.60 5.44 8.73
CA LEU A 66 -0.54 5.40 9.75
C LEU A 66 0.40 6.60 9.58
N PHE A 67 0.85 6.87 8.36
CA PHE A 67 1.70 8.00 8.04
C PHE A 67 1.07 9.33 8.52
N LEU A 68 -0.19 9.59 8.16
CA LEU A 68 -0.91 10.79 8.58
C LEU A 68 -1.09 10.86 10.10
N HIS A 69 -1.42 9.73 10.74
CA HIS A 69 -1.59 9.66 12.19
C HIS A 69 -0.31 10.08 12.92
N PHE A 70 0.83 9.52 12.53
CA PHE A 70 2.11 9.83 13.15
C PHE A 70 2.59 11.24 12.83
N TYR A 71 2.36 11.73 11.61
CA TYR A 71 2.64 13.12 11.24
C TYR A 71 1.88 14.11 12.14
N ILE A 72 0.57 13.92 12.32
CA ILE A 72 -0.26 14.77 13.20
C ILE A 72 0.22 14.64 14.65
N TYR A 73 0.48 13.41 15.11
CA TYR A 73 0.91 13.18 16.49
C TYR A 73 2.21 13.92 16.83
N ARG A 74 3.22 13.81 15.95
CA ARG A 74 4.50 14.51 16.08
C ARG A 74 4.33 16.03 16.05
N THR A 75 3.49 16.53 15.15
CA THR A 75 3.28 17.98 14.95
C THR A 75 2.58 18.63 16.16
N TYR A 76 1.59 17.97 16.75
CA TYR A 76 0.66 18.63 17.68
C TYR A 76 0.70 18.12 19.14
N PHE A 77 1.25 16.93 19.41
CA PHE A 77 1.13 16.30 20.73
C PHE A 77 2.47 16.04 21.41
N SER A 78 3.35 15.24 20.80
CA SER A 78 4.66 14.94 21.37
C SER A 78 5.63 14.47 20.30
N TYR A 79 6.86 14.94 20.39
CA TYR A 79 7.98 14.53 19.54
C TYR A 79 8.62 13.20 20.01
N GLU A 80 8.29 12.71 21.21
CA GLU A 80 8.92 11.52 21.78
C GLU A 80 8.49 10.20 21.08
N VAL A 81 9.47 9.57 20.42
CA VAL A 81 9.73 8.15 20.09
C VAL A 81 8.55 7.18 19.88
N ILE A 82 7.37 7.63 19.45
CA ILE A 82 6.44 6.67 18.85
C ILE A 82 6.93 6.42 17.42
N THR A 83 7.83 5.44 17.30
CA THR A 83 8.31 4.98 16.00
C THR A 83 7.14 4.32 15.27
N PRO A 84 6.78 4.81 14.08
CA PRO A 84 5.76 4.15 13.29
C PRO A 84 6.17 2.71 12.98
N SER A 85 5.19 1.84 12.74
CA SER A 85 5.41 0.45 12.30
C SER A 85 6.11 0.31 10.93
N PHE A 86 6.58 1.42 10.34
CA PHE A 86 7.39 1.45 9.14
C PHE A 86 8.82 1.01 9.47
N THR A 87 9.10 -0.28 9.49
CA THR A 87 10.47 -0.76 9.67
C THR A 87 11.21 -0.81 8.34
N ASP A 88 12.54 -0.72 8.36
CA ASP A 88 13.37 -1.00 7.18
C ASP A 88 13.06 -2.39 6.60
N SER A 89 12.74 -3.36 7.45
CA SER A 89 12.32 -4.70 7.03
C SER A 89 11.03 -4.69 6.20
N ASN A 90 10.06 -3.83 6.53
CA ASN A 90 8.85 -3.69 5.72
C ASN A 90 9.17 -3.03 4.37
N ARG A 91 10.05 -2.02 4.35
CA ARG A 91 10.52 -1.41 3.08
C ARG A 91 11.16 -2.46 2.17
N GLU A 92 12.14 -3.20 2.66
CA GLU A 92 12.83 -4.25 1.90
C GLU A 92 11.85 -5.32 1.39
N LEU A 93 10.81 -5.63 2.16
CA LEU A 93 9.77 -6.55 1.75
C LEU A 93 8.96 -6.00 0.57
N PHE A 94 8.59 -4.73 0.58
CA PHE A 94 7.90 -4.08 -0.54
C PHE A 94 8.79 -3.94 -1.78
N GLU A 95 10.09 -3.68 -1.62
CA GLU A 95 11.06 -3.71 -2.73
C GLU A 95 11.11 -5.10 -3.38
N LYS A 96 11.16 -6.16 -2.58
CA LYS A 96 11.09 -7.55 -3.09
C LYS A 96 9.77 -7.85 -3.79
N MET A 97 8.65 -7.39 -3.25
CA MET A 97 7.34 -7.51 -3.92
C MET A 97 7.33 -6.78 -5.26
N GLN A 98 7.91 -5.57 -5.34
CA GLN A 98 8.03 -4.81 -6.58
C GLN A 98 8.77 -5.61 -7.65
N MET A 99 9.91 -6.20 -7.28
CA MET A 99 10.69 -7.04 -8.19
C MET A 99 9.88 -8.25 -8.67
N LEU A 100 9.10 -8.89 -7.79
CA LEU A 100 8.23 -10.01 -8.16
C LEU A 100 7.16 -9.57 -9.17
N LEU A 101 6.47 -8.45 -8.92
CA LEU A 101 5.46 -7.94 -9.86
C LEU A 101 6.05 -7.65 -11.24
N GLN A 102 7.28 -7.11 -11.30
CA GLN A 102 7.95 -6.80 -12.56
C GLN A 102 8.44 -8.04 -13.33
N GLN A 103 8.79 -9.10 -12.61
CA GLN A 103 9.27 -10.35 -13.22
C GLN A 103 8.13 -11.16 -13.85
N TYR A 104 6.92 -11.06 -13.31
CA TYR A 104 5.79 -11.87 -13.73
C TYR A 104 4.68 -11.00 -14.33
N PRO A 105 4.50 -11.03 -15.66
CA PRO A 105 3.50 -10.20 -16.31
C PRO A 105 2.10 -10.61 -15.87
N PHE A 106 1.20 -9.65 -15.66
CA PHE A 106 -0.21 -9.90 -15.43
C PHE A 106 -0.94 -10.25 -16.73
N LEU A 107 -2.13 -10.81 -16.63
CA LEU A 107 -3.03 -11.10 -17.75
C LEU A 107 -3.55 -9.78 -18.35
N LEU A 108 -3.87 -8.80 -17.49
CA LEU A 108 -4.25 -7.46 -17.90
C LEU A 108 -3.15 -6.45 -17.59
N GLU A 109 -2.75 -5.66 -18.59
CA GLU A 109 -1.78 -4.57 -18.44
C GLU A 109 -2.23 -3.52 -17.41
N GLU A 110 -3.54 -3.26 -17.33
CA GLU A 110 -4.11 -2.37 -16.32
C GLU A 110 -3.83 -2.86 -14.89
N HIS A 111 -3.92 -4.17 -14.66
CA HIS A 111 -3.66 -4.78 -13.36
C HIS A 111 -2.19 -4.66 -12.95
N GLN A 112 -1.28 -4.88 -13.90
CA GLN A 112 0.16 -4.64 -13.75
C GLN A 112 0.40 -3.19 -13.31
N MET A 113 -0.10 -2.23 -14.10
CA MET A 113 0.11 -0.81 -13.88
C MET A 113 -0.43 -0.34 -12.52
N ILE A 114 -1.63 -0.79 -12.12
CA ILE A 114 -2.21 -0.44 -10.81
C ILE A 114 -1.33 -0.98 -9.69
N SER A 115 -0.89 -2.25 -9.79
CA SER A 115 -0.08 -2.89 -8.76
C SER A 115 1.28 -2.20 -8.60
N GLU A 116 1.94 -1.89 -9.71
CA GLU A 116 3.22 -1.16 -9.72
C GLU A 116 3.11 0.24 -9.11
N LYS A 117 2.09 1.01 -9.52
CA LYS A 117 1.83 2.34 -8.95
C LYS A 117 1.55 2.27 -7.44
N THR A 118 0.81 1.26 -7.01
CA THR A 118 0.43 1.10 -5.60
C THR A 118 1.65 0.75 -4.74
N ILE A 119 2.52 -0.16 -5.19
CA ILE A 119 3.77 -0.46 -4.47
C ILE A 119 4.70 0.76 -4.46
N ALA A 120 4.83 1.48 -5.57
CA ALA A 120 5.64 2.69 -5.61
C ALA A 120 5.15 3.75 -4.61
N GLN A 121 3.83 3.91 -4.48
CA GLN A 121 3.23 4.81 -3.49
C GLN A 121 3.52 4.35 -2.06
N ILE A 122 3.43 3.04 -1.78
CA ILE A 122 3.79 2.48 -0.47
C ILE A 122 5.25 2.81 -0.12
N LEU A 123 6.18 2.55 -1.04
CA LEU A 123 7.60 2.83 -0.86
C LEU A 123 7.88 4.33 -0.64
N ASN A 124 7.12 5.21 -1.29
CA ASN A 124 7.25 6.66 -1.13
C ASN A 124 7.02 7.10 0.33
N TYR A 125 6.10 6.46 1.07
CA TYR A 125 5.90 6.76 2.50
C TYR A 125 7.15 6.50 3.34
N TYR A 126 7.96 5.50 2.98
CA TYR A 126 9.23 5.22 3.66
C TYR A 126 10.30 6.26 3.31
N TYR A 127 10.38 6.70 2.05
CA TYR A 127 11.33 7.74 1.63
C TYR A 127 11.04 9.09 2.29
N ILE A 128 9.77 9.52 2.30
CA ILE A 128 9.37 10.78 2.95
C ILE A 128 9.78 10.77 4.42
N ARG A 129 9.51 9.66 5.13
CA ARG A 129 9.91 9.51 6.53
C ARG A 129 11.43 9.64 6.74
N ILE A 130 12.23 8.95 5.92
CA ILE A 130 13.70 9.00 6.04
C ILE A 130 14.20 10.43 5.81
N HIS A 131 13.63 11.13 4.83
CA HIS A 131 13.96 12.53 4.58
C HIS A 131 13.60 13.42 5.76
N GLU A 132 12.41 13.28 6.36
CA GLU A 132 12.05 14.02 7.60
C GLU A 132 13.03 13.74 8.74
N GLU A 133 13.47 12.50 8.93
CA GLU A 133 14.45 12.13 9.99
C GLU A 133 15.87 12.65 9.71
N THR A 134 16.24 12.87 8.44
CA THR A 134 17.60 13.31 8.06
C THR A 134 17.74 14.83 8.02
N TYR A 135 16.69 15.57 7.64
CA TYR A 135 16.74 17.03 7.49
C TYR A 135 16.52 17.81 8.78
N GLU A 136 16.19 17.16 9.90
CA GLU A 136 16.17 17.84 11.21
C GLU A 136 17.58 18.20 11.75
N GLU A 137 18.67 17.71 11.15
CA GLU A 137 20.03 18.19 11.45
C GLU A 137 20.51 19.36 10.57
N SER A 138 19.80 19.70 9.49
CA SER A 138 20.17 20.80 8.61
C SER A 138 19.00 21.75 8.41
N ASN A 139 18.94 22.80 9.23
CA ASN A 139 18.27 24.05 8.88
C ASN A 139 18.92 24.59 7.60
N ASP A 140 18.39 24.26 6.44
CA ASP A 140 18.44 25.14 5.28
C ASP A 140 17.30 24.82 4.32
N ASP A 141 16.79 25.92 3.78
CA ASP A 141 15.62 26.05 2.94
C ASP A 141 15.57 25.11 1.73
N GLU A 142 14.40 24.50 1.54
CA GLU A 142 13.61 24.39 0.30
C GLU A 142 12.78 23.11 0.42
N SER A 143 11.64 23.20 1.10
CA SER A 143 10.70 22.09 1.20
C SER A 143 10.19 21.73 -0.20
N ASN A 144 10.84 20.72 -0.79
CA ASN A 144 10.28 19.84 -1.80
C ASN A 144 8.98 19.28 -1.22
N LEU A 145 7.90 20.03 -1.40
CA LEU A 145 6.54 19.67 -1.02
C LEU A 145 6.15 18.50 -1.92
N VAL A 146 6.47 17.28 -1.48
CA VAL A 146 5.99 16.05 -2.11
C VAL A 146 4.48 16.12 -2.03
N THR A 147 3.88 16.46 -3.16
CA THR A 147 2.44 16.63 -3.26
C THR A 147 1.82 15.25 -3.23
N ILE A 148 1.24 14.88 -2.08
CA ILE A 148 0.42 13.67 -1.97
C ILE A 148 -0.86 13.95 -2.75
N ILE A 149 -0.90 13.50 -4.01
CA ILE A 149 -2.11 13.54 -4.82
C ILE A 149 -3.00 12.41 -4.31
N LEU A 150 -3.87 12.74 -3.35
CA LEU A 150 -5.05 11.94 -3.07
C LEU A 150 -5.92 12.02 -4.31
N SER A 151 -5.84 11.04 -5.22
CA SER A 151 -6.87 10.86 -6.24
C SER A 151 -8.20 10.82 -5.50
N PRO A 152 -9.08 11.84 -5.63
CA PRO A 152 -10.32 11.83 -4.89
C PRO A 152 -11.09 10.62 -5.40
N LEU A 153 -11.36 9.67 -4.50
CA LEU A 153 -12.35 8.64 -4.78
C LEU A 153 -13.60 9.40 -5.26
N PRO A 154 -14.18 9.03 -6.42
CA PRO A 154 -15.35 9.71 -6.93
C PRO A 154 -16.37 9.75 -5.78
N PRO A 155 -16.94 10.92 -5.48
CA PRO A 155 -17.84 11.06 -4.35
C PRO A 155 -18.91 9.97 -4.39
N PRO A 156 -19.24 9.33 -3.25
CA PRO A 156 -20.13 8.18 -3.24
C PRO A 156 -21.52 8.47 -3.84
N TRP A 157 -21.91 9.75 -3.96
CA TRP A 157 -23.15 10.19 -4.59
C TRP A 157 -23.11 10.30 -6.13
N LEU A 158 -21.96 10.13 -6.78
CA LEU A 158 -21.81 10.14 -8.25
C LEU A 158 -21.83 8.74 -8.88
N ALA A 159 -21.61 7.67 -8.11
CA ALA A 159 -21.56 6.29 -8.60
C ALA A 159 -22.88 5.81 -9.24
N ASN A 160 -24.03 6.37 -8.83
CA ASN A 160 -25.35 5.97 -9.32
C ASN A 160 -25.79 6.64 -10.64
N ASN A 161 -25.02 7.59 -11.17
CA ASN A 161 -25.39 8.33 -12.38
C ASN A 161 -24.69 7.84 -13.67
N MET A 162 -23.79 6.86 -13.56
CA MET A 162 -23.25 6.18 -14.74
C MET A 162 -24.27 5.14 -15.21
N GLN A 163 -25.35 5.62 -15.84
CA GLN A 163 -26.20 4.79 -16.67
C GLN A 163 -25.32 4.23 -17.80
N ILE A 164 -24.83 3.00 -17.61
CA ILE A 164 -24.29 2.19 -18.69
C ILE A 164 -25.40 2.13 -19.74
N PRO A 165 -25.24 2.69 -20.95
CA PRO A 165 -26.24 2.55 -21.99
C PRO A 165 -26.31 1.05 -22.32
N ARG A 166 -27.38 0.40 -21.88
CA ARG A 166 -27.75 -0.91 -22.40
C ARG A 166 -27.93 -0.72 -23.90
N LYS A 167 -26.96 -1.19 -24.70
CA LYS A 167 -27.18 -1.39 -26.13
C LYS A 167 -28.45 -2.25 -26.23
N LYS A 168 -29.50 -1.67 -26.83
CA LYS A 168 -30.64 -2.46 -27.28
C LYS A 168 -30.12 -3.32 -28.41
N GLU A 169 -30.12 -4.63 -28.21
CA GLU A 169 -30.07 -5.58 -29.32
C GLU A 169 -31.35 -5.37 -30.16
N VAL A 170 -31.15 -5.13 -31.46
CA VAL A 170 -32.13 -5.29 -32.53
C VAL A 170 -31.49 -6.24 -33.53
#